data_AF-A0A3B9EP66-F1
#
_entry.id   AF-A0A3B9EP66-F1
#
_cell.length_a   1.000
_cell.length_b   1.000
_cell.length_c   1.000
_cell.angle_alpha   90.00
_cell.angle_beta   90.00
_cell.angle_gamma   90.00
#
_symmetry.space_group_name_H-M   'P 1'
#
loop_
_entity.id
_entity.type
_entity.pdbx_description
1 polymer ?
#
loop_
_entity_poly.entity_id
_entity_poly.type
_entity_poly.pdbx_seq_one_letter_code
_entity_poly.pdbx_strand_id
1 'polypeptide(L)'
;MIRAVFVFALLLSVLAAAPAARALDAREFGAELPHPVDWLGRIDGVIVIRLTDGSHHVVGLDEQGVTLTPRPEPLPPVGSNDPAAMPDEIVVMGEHNIRAAWYRKPTERYGHAVLGDAIEAGGLALRLEGGFRENLDLTTEAVFEDRAPRIVDIDGDGVDEILAVKSYTRAGAALAVIETSDRGLRMAAESEPI
;
A
#
# COMPACT_ATOMS: atom_id res chain seq x y z
N MET A 1 -12.05 -25.33 -4.52
CA MET A 1 -11.16 -24.83 -5.57
C MET A 1 -11.99 -24.03 -6.56
N ILE A 2 -11.55 -22.81 -6.86
CA ILE A 2 -12.24 -21.84 -7.73
C ILE A 2 -11.39 -21.63 -8.96
N ARG A 3 -12.02 -21.62 -10.13
CA ARG A 3 -11.32 -21.34 -11.38
C ARG A 3 -11.24 -19.84 -11.59
N ALA A 4 -10.03 -19.30 -11.57
CA ALA A 4 -9.74 -17.90 -11.91
C ALA A 4 -9.12 -17.81 -13.30
N VAL A 5 -9.32 -16.67 -13.96
CA VAL A 5 -8.69 -16.33 -15.25
C VAL A 5 -7.79 -15.13 -15.02
N PHE A 6 -6.52 -15.28 -15.36
CA PHE A 6 -5.54 -14.20 -15.35
C PHE A 6 -5.24 -13.77 -16.78
N VAL A 7 -5.24 -12.46 -17.02
CA VAL A 7 -4.90 -11.89 -18.33
C VAL A 7 -3.55 -11.20 -18.22
N PHE A 8 -2.56 -11.71 -18.96
CA PHE A 8 -1.22 -11.14 -19.02
C PHE A 8 -1.00 -10.44 -20.35
N ALA A 9 -0.59 -9.17 -20.29
CA ALA A 9 -0.10 -8.43 -21.44
C ALA A 9 1.41 -8.67 -21.61
N LEU A 10 1.81 -9.37 -22.68
CA LEU A 10 3.23 -9.56 -23.02
C LEU A 10 3.67 -8.56 -24.10
N LEU A 11 4.80 -7.91 -23.84
CA LEU A 11 5.51 -7.13 -24.86
C LEU A 11 6.31 -8.09 -25.75
N LEU A 12 5.81 -8.41 -26.94
CA LEU A 12 6.65 -9.02 -27.98
C LEU A 12 7.46 -7.93 -28.68
N SER A 13 8.76 -7.90 -28.41
CA SER A 13 9.70 -7.20 -29.29
C SER A 13 9.87 -8.03 -30.56
N VAL A 14 9.16 -7.66 -31.62
CA VAL A 14 9.44 -8.18 -32.97
C VAL A 14 10.79 -7.62 -33.40
N LEU A 15 11.80 -8.49 -33.50
CA LEU A 15 13.13 -8.17 -34.00
C LEU A 15 13.07 -8.00 -35.53
N ALA A 16 12.39 -6.97 -36.02
CA ALA A 16 12.36 -6.63 -37.44
C ALA A 16 12.55 -5.12 -37.59
N ALA A 17 13.57 -4.74 -38.37
CA ALA A 17 13.95 -3.37 -38.65
C ALA A 17 12.84 -2.61 -39.40
N ALA A 18 11.91 -2.02 -38.67
CA ALA A 18 10.97 -1.00 -39.10
C ALA A 18 10.44 -0.29 -37.82
N PRO A 19 9.89 0.94 -37.91
CA PRO A 19 9.24 1.58 -36.77
C PRO A 19 7.89 0.88 -36.53
N ALA A 20 7.95 -0.34 -36.01
CA ALA A 20 6.78 -1.16 -35.80
C ALA A 20 6.11 -0.75 -34.48
N ALA A 21 4.83 -0.39 -34.58
CA ALA A 21 3.93 -0.28 -33.44
C ALA A 21 4.13 -1.48 -32.51
N ARG A 22 4.37 -1.22 -31.23
CA ARG A 22 4.41 -2.27 -30.21
C ARG A 22 3.01 -2.84 -30.07
N ALA A 23 2.74 -3.96 -30.72
CA ALA A 23 1.51 -4.71 -30.51
C ALA A 23 1.59 -5.37 -29.12
N LEU A 24 0.61 -5.08 -28.28
CA LEU A 24 0.41 -5.74 -26.99
C LEU A 24 -0.38 -7.02 -27.27
N ASP A 25 0.20 -8.20 -27.05
CA ASP A 25 -0.55 -9.46 -27.08
C ASP A 25 -1.04 -9.73 -25.66
N ALA A 26 -2.33 -9.96 -25.49
CA ALA A 26 -2.94 -10.32 -24.21
C ALA A 26 -3.28 -11.81 -24.24
N ARG A 27 -2.75 -12.55 -23.26
CA ARG A 27 -3.01 -13.99 -23.13
C ARG A 27 -3.75 -14.29 -21.84
N GLU A 28 -4.76 -15.13 -21.96
CA GLU A 28 -5.55 -15.62 -20.83
C GLU A 28 -4.99 -16.94 -20.33
N PHE A 29 -4.83 -17.06 -19.03
CA PHE A 29 -4.38 -18.26 -18.35
C PHE A 29 -5.35 -18.60 -17.22
N GLY A 30 -5.87 -19.83 -17.24
CA GLY A 30 -6.68 -20.34 -16.14
C GLY A 30 -5.80 -20.84 -14.99
N ALA A 31 -6.20 -20.57 -13.76
CA ALA A 31 -5.61 -21.16 -12.55
C ALA A 31 -6.69 -21.61 -11.57
N GLU A 32 -6.38 -22.67 -10.82
CA GLU A 32 -7.20 -23.07 -9.69
C GLU A 32 -6.70 -22.40 -8.42
N LEU A 33 -7.60 -21.68 -7.75
CA LEU A 33 -7.35 -21.02 -6.49
C LEU A 33 -8.02 -21.79 -5.34
N PRO A 34 -7.39 -21.87 -4.17
CA PRO A 34 -8.01 -22.50 -3.01
C PRO A 34 -9.21 -21.67 -2.49
N HIS A 35 -9.13 -20.34 -2.60
CA HIS A 35 -10.13 -19.36 -2.18
C HIS A 35 -10.27 -18.23 -3.21
N PRO A 36 -11.37 -17.45 -3.22
CA PRO A 36 -11.51 -16.29 -4.10
C PRO A 36 -10.41 -15.25 -3.86
N VAL A 37 -10.09 -14.46 -4.89
CA VAL A 37 -9.27 -13.26 -4.74
C VAL A 37 -10.15 -12.14 -4.20
N ASP A 38 -9.77 -11.56 -3.07
CA ASP A 38 -10.41 -10.36 -2.50
C ASP A 38 -9.57 -9.09 -2.73
N TRP A 39 -8.26 -9.25 -2.97
CA TRP A 39 -7.37 -8.15 -3.30
C TRP A 39 -6.28 -8.56 -4.30
N LEU A 40 -5.92 -7.63 -5.18
CA LEU A 40 -4.86 -7.74 -6.17
C LEU A 40 -4.05 -6.45 -6.13
N GLY A 41 -2.73 -6.54 -6.09
CA GLY A 41 -1.88 -5.37 -6.16
C GLY A 41 -0.46 -5.66 -6.61
N ARG A 42 0.38 -4.61 -6.62
CA ARG A 42 1.79 -4.70 -7.02
C ARG A 42 2.68 -4.22 -5.90
N ILE A 43 3.59 -5.08 -5.45
CA ILE A 43 4.46 -4.83 -4.29
C ILE A 43 5.89 -5.16 -4.68
N ASP A 44 6.81 -4.20 -4.50
CA ASP A 44 8.21 -4.30 -4.94
C ASP A 44 8.36 -4.76 -6.42
N GLY A 45 7.41 -4.33 -7.26
CA GLY A 45 7.37 -4.67 -8.69
C GLY A 45 6.72 -6.00 -9.05
N VAL A 46 6.45 -6.89 -8.09
CA VAL A 46 5.79 -8.18 -8.32
C VAL A 46 4.28 -8.09 -8.13
N ILE A 47 3.53 -8.92 -8.86
CA ILE A 47 2.07 -9.02 -8.72
C ILE A 47 1.77 -9.93 -7.52
N VAL A 48 0.89 -9.47 -6.65
CA VAL A 48 0.46 -10.20 -5.46
C VAL A 48 -1.05 -10.25 -5.44
N ILE A 49 -1.60 -11.43 -5.11
CA ILE A 49 -3.01 -11.56 -4.73
C ILE A 49 -3.12 -11.89 -3.25
N ARG A 50 -4.17 -11.37 -2.62
CA ARG A 50 -4.70 -11.88 -1.36
C ARG A 50 -5.92 -12.73 -1.70
N LEU A 51 -6.04 -13.86 -1.00
CA LEU A 51 -7.22 -14.70 -1.07
C LEU A 51 -8.11 -14.41 0.15
N THR A 52 -9.40 -14.73 0.07
CA THR A 52 -10.37 -14.43 1.16
C THR A 52 -10.06 -15.13 2.50
N ASP A 53 -9.15 -16.10 2.53
CA ASP A 53 -8.65 -16.72 3.76
C ASP A 53 -7.50 -15.92 4.42
N GLY A 54 -7.15 -14.75 3.86
CA GLY A 54 -6.06 -13.89 4.29
C GLY A 54 -4.68 -14.27 3.73
N SER A 55 -4.56 -15.43 3.07
CA SER A 55 -3.28 -15.87 2.52
C SER A 55 -2.89 -15.04 1.30
N HIS A 56 -1.59 -14.80 1.14
CA HIS A 56 -1.08 -14.03 0.02
C HIS A 56 -0.08 -14.81 -0.82
N HIS A 57 -0.15 -14.56 -2.12
CA HIS A 57 0.60 -15.29 -3.12
C HIS A 57 1.20 -14.33 -4.13
N VAL A 58 2.47 -14.56 -4.47
CA VAL A 58 3.07 -13.94 -5.65
C VAL A 58 2.51 -14.64 -6.88
N VAL A 59 1.96 -13.86 -7.79
CA VAL A 59 1.48 -14.34 -9.08
C VAL A 59 2.61 -14.25 -10.09
N GLY A 60 3.07 -15.40 -10.56
CA GLY A 60 4.05 -15.54 -11.62
C GLY A 60 3.46 -16.18 -12.87
N LEU A 61 4.28 -16.25 -13.91
CA LEU A 61 4.00 -16.99 -15.14
C LEU A 61 5.22 -17.86 -15.47
N ASP A 62 5.01 -19.16 -15.70
CA ASP A 62 6.02 -20.11 -16.15
C ASP A 62 5.56 -20.86 -17.43
N GLU A 63 6.27 -21.94 -17.79
CA GLU A 63 5.94 -22.75 -18.98
C GLU A 63 4.60 -23.51 -18.83
N GLN A 64 4.13 -23.72 -17.61
CA GLN A 64 2.91 -24.47 -17.28
C GLN A 64 1.70 -23.54 -17.07
N GLY A 65 1.93 -22.24 -16.88
CA GLY A 65 0.89 -21.22 -16.79
C GLY A 65 1.11 -20.29 -15.60
N VAL A 66 0.03 -20.00 -14.86
CA VAL A 66 0.09 -19.12 -13.69
C VAL A 66 0.67 -19.89 -12.51
N THR A 67 1.67 -19.31 -11.86
CA THR A 67 2.22 -19.82 -10.61
C THR A 67 1.76 -18.98 -9.43
N LEU A 68 1.46 -19.66 -8.33
CA LEU A 68 1.11 -19.05 -7.05
C LEU A 68 2.13 -19.51 -6.03
N THR A 69 3.08 -18.64 -5.73
CA THR A 69 4.06 -18.92 -4.69
C THR A 69 3.55 -18.31 -3.39
N PRO A 70 3.28 -19.10 -2.33
CA PRO A 70 2.95 -18.55 -1.03
C PRO A 70 4.04 -17.56 -0.63
N ARG A 71 3.65 -16.33 -0.28
CA ARG A 71 4.60 -15.39 0.31
C ARG A 71 4.54 -15.62 1.82
N PRO A 72 5.52 -16.32 2.43
CA PRO A 72 5.57 -16.38 3.87
C PRO A 72 5.66 -14.94 4.38
N GLU A 73 4.70 -14.60 5.21
CA GLU A 73 4.61 -13.31 5.86
C GLU A 73 5.94 -13.04 6.57
N PRO A 74 6.59 -11.88 6.38
CA PRO A 74 7.70 -11.52 7.25
C PRO A 74 7.17 -11.48 8.68
N LEU A 75 7.71 -12.33 9.56
CA LEU A 75 7.44 -12.29 11.00
C LEU A 75 7.54 -10.83 11.49
N PRO A 76 6.61 -10.36 12.33
CA PRO A 76 6.53 -8.96 12.69
C PRO A 76 7.86 -8.52 13.31
N PRO A 77 8.47 -7.44 12.81
CA PRO A 77 9.59 -6.85 13.51
C PRO A 77 9.13 -6.25 14.84
N VAL A 78 10.04 -6.18 15.82
CA VAL A 78 9.82 -5.56 17.15
C VAL A 78 9.79 -4.01 17.05
N GLY A 79 9.37 -3.48 15.90
CA GLY A 79 9.40 -2.07 15.47
C GLY A 79 9.12 -2.00 13.95
N SER A 80 9.13 -0.82 13.33
CA SER A 80 8.84 -0.75 11.88
C SER A 80 9.93 -1.36 10.99
N ASN A 81 11.20 -1.30 11.43
CA ASN A 81 12.41 -1.46 10.62
C ASN A 81 12.40 -0.58 9.35
N ASP A 82 11.74 0.58 9.40
CA ASP A 82 11.71 1.53 8.29
C ASP A 82 13.03 2.30 8.23
N PRO A 83 13.76 2.28 7.09
CA PRO A 83 14.98 3.08 6.94
C PRO A 83 14.72 4.59 7.00
N ALA A 84 13.45 5.01 6.88
CA ALA A 84 13.01 6.39 7.02
C ALA A 84 12.04 6.56 8.20
N ALA A 85 12.16 5.75 9.26
CA ALA A 85 11.38 5.90 10.49
C ALA A 85 11.48 7.32 11.07
N MET A 86 10.42 7.76 11.75
CA MET A 86 10.47 8.98 12.55
C MET A 86 11.44 8.80 13.74
N PRO A 87 12.12 9.86 14.20
CA PRO A 87 13.01 9.79 15.37
C PRO A 87 12.32 9.29 16.64
N ASP A 88 11.05 9.65 16.83
CA ASP A 88 10.18 9.27 17.94
C ASP A 88 9.08 8.31 17.49
N GLU A 89 9.40 7.41 16.55
CA GLU A 89 8.44 6.49 15.94
C GLU A 89 7.46 5.82 16.92
N ILE A 90 6.18 5.88 16.55
CA ILE A 90 5.10 5.13 17.20
C ILE A 90 4.50 4.17 16.16
N VAL A 91 4.60 2.87 16.44
CA VAL A 91 3.92 1.82 15.68
C VAL A 91 2.59 1.51 16.37
N VAL A 92 1.50 1.64 15.62
CA VAL A 92 0.14 1.33 16.08
C VAL A 92 -0.30 0.02 15.48
N MET A 93 -0.88 -0.87 16.28
CA MET A 93 -1.43 -2.16 15.82
C MET A 93 -2.90 -1.99 15.45
N GLY A 94 -3.34 -2.59 14.35
CA GLY A 94 -4.75 -2.65 13.95
C GLY A 94 -5.42 -3.98 14.32
N GLU A 95 -6.70 -4.09 14.00
CA GLU A 95 -7.54 -5.24 14.38
C GLU A 95 -8.03 -6.07 13.18
N HIS A 96 -7.95 -5.53 11.95
CA HIS A 96 -8.46 -6.19 10.74
C HIS A 96 -7.37 -6.36 9.65
N ASN A 97 -7.56 -5.77 8.46
CA ASN A 97 -6.64 -5.87 7.31
C ASN A 97 -5.29 -5.17 7.57
N ILE A 98 -5.24 -4.16 8.45
CA ILE A 98 -4.01 -3.45 8.81
C ILE A 98 -3.45 -4.07 10.08
N ARG A 99 -2.31 -4.74 9.97
CA ARG A 99 -1.59 -5.29 11.12
C ARG A 99 -0.93 -4.22 11.96
N ALA A 100 -0.23 -3.31 11.30
CA ALA A 100 0.51 -2.24 11.96
C ALA A 100 0.66 -1.01 11.04
N ALA A 101 0.71 0.19 11.60
CA ALA A 101 0.98 1.42 10.87
C ALA A 101 1.90 2.37 11.65
N TRP A 102 2.69 3.16 10.94
CA TRP A 102 3.60 4.17 11.51
C TRP A 102 3.86 5.31 10.52
N TYR A 103 4.20 6.48 11.04
CA TYR A 103 4.65 7.60 10.22
C TYR A 103 6.14 7.49 9.87
N ARG A 104 6.53 8.10 8.74
CA ARG A 104 7.88 8.02 8.18
C ARG A 104 8.26 9.29 7.42
N LYS A 105 9.49 9.30 6.91
CA LYS A 105 10.12 10.41 6.17
C LYS A 105 10.13 11.71 7.00
N PRO A 106 10.91 11.76 8.09
CA PRO A 106 11.04 12.98 8.88
C PRO A 106 11.44 14.17 8.01
N THR A 107 10.82 15.32 8.24
CA THR A 107 11.03 16.53 7.45
C THR A 107 10.85 17.78 8.31
N GLU A 108 11.55 18.86 7.98
CA GLU A 108 11.42 20.17 8.67
C GLU A 108 10.64 21.19 7.83
N ARG A 109 9.88 20.73 6.82
CA ARG A 109 9.28 21.62 5.81
C ARG A 109 8.07 22.41 6.28
N TYR A 110 7.41 21.96 7.35
CA TYR A 110 6.31 22.69 7.97
C TYR A 110 6.84 23.49 9.16
N GLY A 111 7.66 22.85 10.02
CA GLY A 111 8.54 23.54 10.97
C GLY A 111 7.79 24.40 11.99
N HIS A 112 6.51 24.10 12.22
CA HIS A 112 5.65 24.86 13.11
C HIS A 112 5.88 24.49 14.59
N ALA A 113 6.56 23.36 14.82
CA ALA A 113 7.06 22.91 16.10
C ALA A 113 6.01 22.66 17.20
N VAL A 114 4.75 22.49 16.80
CA VAL A 114 3.62 22.31 17.74
C VAL A 114 3.71 21.01 18.55
N LEU A 115 4.47 20.02 18.06
CA LEU A 115 4.63 18.70 18.69
C LEU A 115 5.87 18.60 19.61
N GLY A 116 6.63 19.69 19.76
CA GLY A 116 7.80 19.78 20.64
C GLY A 116 9.16 19.75 19.93
N ASP A 117 9.20 19.26 18.69
CA ASP A 117 10.28 19.47 17.74
C ASP A 117 9.70 20.00 16.41
N ALA A 118 10.56 20.44 15.49
CA ALA A 118 10.18 20.96 14.18
C ALA A 118 10.15 19.87 13.09
N ILE A 119 10.00 18.59 13.47
CA ILE A 119 10.05 17.45 12.57
C ILE A 119 8.64 16.89 12.40
N GLU A 120 8.10 17.02 11.20
CA GLU A 120 6.83 16.41 10.82
C GLU A 120 7.02 15.20 9.90
N ALA A 121 5.98 14.40 9.75
CA ALA A 121 6.03 13.20 8.91
C ALA A 121 5.70 13.51 7.45
N GLY A 122 6.60 13.12 6.54
CA GLY A 122 6.42 13.27 5.11
C GLY A 122 5.72 12.08 4.43
N GLY A 123 5.48 11.00 5.16
CA GLY A 123 4.78 9.83 4.66
C GLY A 123 4.23 8.95 5.77
N LEU A 124 3.43 7.98 5.36
CA LEU A 124 2.81 6.95 6.18
C LEU A 124 3.23 5.58 5.61
N ALA A 125 3.45 4.62 6.48
CA ALA A 125 3.59 3.23 6.11
C ALA A 125 2.64 2.36 6.93
N LEU A 126 2.23 1.26 6.33
CA LEU A 126 1.53 0.21 7.04
C LEU A 126 2.02 -1.16 6.62
N ARG A 127 1.70 -2.13 7.47
CA ARG A 127 1.82 -3.55 7.24
C ARG A 127 0.42 -4.14 7.28
N LEU A 128 0.01 -4.80 6.20
CA LEU A 128 -1.24 -5.56 6.15
C LEU A 128 -1.13 -6.82 7.02
N GLU A 129 -2.25 -7.46 7.33
CA GLU A 129 -2.31 -8.73 8.10
C GLU A 129 -1.71 -9.93 7.37
N GLY A 130 -1.41 -9.82 6.07
CA GLY A 130 -0.51 -10.76 5.39
C GLY A 130 0.96 -10.30 5.31
N GLY A 131 1.33 -9.28 6.09
CA GLY A 131 2.66 -8.73 6.30
C GLY A 131 3.23 -7.91 5.15
N PHE A 132 2.38 -7.55 4.20
CA PHE A 132 2.74 -6.67 3.09
C PHE A 132 2.92 -5.26 3.59
N ARG A 133 4.06 -4.66 3.25
CA ARG A 133 4.31 -3.26 3.54
C ARG A 133 3.83 -2.40 2.39
N GLU A 134 3.03 -1.40 2.70
CA GLU A 134 2.66 -0.33 1.77
C GLU A 134 3.10 1.02 2.32
N ASN A 135 3.33 1.98 1.44
CA ASN A 135 3.72 3.34 1.81
C ASN A 135 2.88 4.37 1.03
N LEU A 136 2.55 5.47 1.69
CA LEU A 136 1.97 6.67 1.09
C LEU A 136 2.88 7.84 1.43
N ASP A 137 3.50 8.42 0.40
CA ASP A 137 4.38 9.58 0.56
C ASP A 137 3.66 10.84 0.06
N LEU A 138 3.65 11.88 0.89
CA LEU A 138 3.10 13.17 0.51
C LEU A 138 4.06 13.91 -0.42
N THR A 139 3.52 14.81 -1.24
CA THR A 139 4.33 15.81 -1.92
C THR A 139 4.96 16.76 -0.89
N THR A 140 5.91 17.57 -1.32
CA THR A 140 6.55 18.57 -0.45
C THR A 140 5.63 19.70 0.00
N GLU A 141 4.36 19.71 -0.43
CA GLU A 141 3.41 20.77 -0.11
C GLU A 141 2.60 20.49 1.16
N ALA A 142 2.66 19.27 1.70
CA ALA A 142 1.94 18.86 2.90
C ALA A 142 2.77 17.95 3.82
N VAL A 143 2.36 17.83 5.08
CA VAL A 143 2.91 16.89 6.09
C VAL A 143 1.76 16.22 6.83
N PHE A 144 2.03 15.14 7.55
CA PHE A 144 1.14 14.64 8.59
C PHE A 144 1.52 15.26 9.95
N GLU A 145 0.52 15.74 10.69
CA GLU A 145 0.70 16.33 12.02
C GLU A 145 0.40 15.36 13.18
N ASP A 146 -0.20 14.22 12.90
CA ASP A 146 -0.40 13.21 13.94
C ASP A 146 0.95 12.58 14.35
N ARG A 147 1.09 12.28 15.66
CA ARG A 147 2.25 11.56 16.19
C ARG A 147 2.17 10.05 15.99
N ALA A 148 0.96 9.53 15.80
CA ALA A 148 0.68 8.12 15.62
C ALA A 148 -0.54 7.95 14.70
N PRO A 149 -0.53 6.98 13.76
CA PRO A 149 -1.69 6.73 12.92
C PRO A 149 -2.91 6.31 13.75
N ARG A 150 -4.10 6.78 13.37
CA ARG A 150 -5.37 6.31 13.96
C ARG A 150 -6.00 5.29 13.04
N ILE A 151 -5.84 4.02 13.39
CA ILE A 151 -6.44 2.89 12.66
C ILE A 151 -7.88 2.73 13.15
N VAL A 152 -8.85 2.74 12.24
CA VAL A 152 -10.27 2.65 12.56
C VAL A 152 -11.06 2.17 11.34
N ASP A 153 -11.97 1.23 11.55
CA ASP A 153 -13.05 0.89 10.61
C ASP A 153 -14.13 1.98 10.69
N ILE A 154 -14.08 2.94 9.76
CA ILE A 154 -14.90 4.17 9.82
C ILE A 154 -16.33 3.89 9.36
N ASP A 155 -16.51 2.99 8.39
CA ASP A 155 -17.81 2.74 7.77
C ASP A 155 -18.50 1.44 8.26
N GLY A 156 -17.79 0.62 9.03
CA GLY A 156 -18.29 -0.58 9.69
C GLY A 156 -18.30 -1.81 8.79
N ASP A 157 -17.51 -1.84 7.72
CA ASP A 157 -17.44 -2.98 6.78
C ASP A 157 -16.47 -4.09 7.21
N GLY A 158 -15.74 -3.89 8.33
CA GLY A 158 -14.73 -4.81 8.84
C GLY A 158 -13.36 -4.66 8.18
N VAL A 159 -13.12 -3.57 7.45
CA VAL A 159 -11.84 -3.15 6.89
C VAL A 159 -11.38 -1.90 7.64
N ASP A 160 -10.12 -1.86 8.06
CA ASP A 160 -9.54 -0.70 8.71
C ASP A 160 -9.11 0.37 7.68
N GLU A 161 -9.42 1.62 8.00
CA GLU A 161 -8.85 2.83 7.44
C GLU A 161 -7.84 3.49 8.39
N ILE A 162 -7.12 4.49 7.88
CA ILE A 162 -6.31 5.38 8.70
C ILE A 162 -6.86 6.80 8.62
N LEU A 163 -7.23 7.35 9.77
CA LEU A 163 -7.57 8.76 9.94
C LEU A 163 -6.31 9.56 10.30
N ALA A 164 -6.04 10.60 9.51
CA ALA A 164 -4.87 11.47 9.67
C ALA A 164 -5.23 12.96 9.65
N VAL A 165 -4.44 13.78 10.34
CA VAL A 165 -4.35 15.22 10.15
C VAL A 165 -3.25 15.47 9.14
N LYS A 166 -3.63 15.94 7.96
CA LYS A 166 -2.72 16.34 6.90
C LYS A 166 -2.72 17.86 6.80
N SER A 167 -1.55 18.47 6.91
CA SER A 167 -1.41 19.92 6.88
C SER A 167 -0.65 20.39 5.66
N TYR A 168 -1.28 21.31 4.93
CA TYR A 168 -0.68 22.00 3.81
C TYR A 168 0.16 23.15 4.32
N THR A 169 1.39 23.24 3.80
CA THR A 169 2.35 24.30 4.10
C THR A 169 1.82 25.71 3.81
N ARG A 170 0.75 25.84 3.00
CA ARG A 170 0.18 27.12 2.56
C ARG A 170 -1.32 27.28 2.76
N ALA A 171 -2.02 26.27 3.28
CA ALA A 171 -3.49 26.27 3.34
C ALA A 171 -4.07 25.78 4.68
N GLY A 172 -3.24 25.28 5.60
CA GLY A 172 -3.71 24.80 6.90
C GLY A 172 -4.01 23.31 6.92
N ALA A 173 -4.73 22.86 7.95
CA ALA A 173 -4.90 21.45 8.28
C ALA A 173 -6.20 20.87 7.71
N ALA A 174 -6.17 19.63 7.26
CA ALA A 174 -7.32 18.87 6.81
C ALA A 174 -7.38 17.50 7.50
N LEU A 175 -8.58 16.98 7.70
CA LEU A 175 -8.78 15.58 8.05
C LEU A 175 -8.74 14.74 6.78
N ALA A 176 -7.94 13.68 6.81
CA ALA A 176 -7.66 12.78 5.71
C ALA A 176 -8.03 11.35 6.09
N VAL A 177 -8.77 10.67 5.23
CA VAL A 177 -9.03 9.22 5.33
C VAL A 177 -8.18 8.52 4.28
N ILE A 178 -7.39 7.56 4.73
CA ILE A 178 -6.48 6.78 3.90
C ILE A 178 -6.93 5.33 3.93
N GLU A 179 -7.12 4.76 2.74
CA GLU A 179 -7.60 3.39 2.54
C GLU A 179 -6.57 2.56 1.78
N THR A 180 -6.61 1.24 2.00
CA THR A 180 -5.95 0.27 1.13
C THR A 180 -6.71 0.13 -0.19
N SER A 181 -6.00 -0.01 -1.31
CA SER A 181 -6.62 -0.24 -2.63
C SER A 181 -5.81 -1.24 -3.45
N ASP A 182 -6.29 -1.56 -4.65
CA ASP A 182 -5.58 -2.39 -5.63
C ASP A 182 -4.24 -1.79 -6.10
N ARG A 183 -4.06 -0.47 -5.89
CA ARG A 183 -2.83 0.27 -6.23
C ARG A 183 -1.99 0.64 -5.01
N GLY A 184 -2.30 0.05 -3.86
CA GLY A 184 -1.73 0.39 -2.56
C GLY A 184 -2.53 1.48 -1.84
N LEU A 185 -1.91 2.17 -0.89
CA LEU A 185 -2.56 3.23 -0.13
C LEU A 185 -3.01 4.40 -1.02
N ARG A 186 -4.23 4.89 -0.76
CA ARG A 186 -4.77 6.08 -1.41
C ARG A 186 -5.44 7.01 -0.40
N MET A 187 -5.43 8.31 -0.70
CA MET A 187 -6.29 9.28 -0.02
C MET A 187 -7.73 9.06 -0.51
N ALA A 188 -8.59 8.56 0.36
CA ALA A 188 -9.97 8.25 0.00
C ALA A 188 -10.91 9.43 0.17
N ALA A 189 -10.71 10.21 1.23
CA ALA A 189 -11.44 11.44 1.48
C ALA A 189 -10.53 12.45 2.17
N GLU A 190 -10.84 13.74 1.99
CA GLU A 190 -10.15 14.82 2.65
C GLU A 190 -11.12 15.98 2.90
N SER A 191 -11.08 16.61 4.07
CA SER A 191 -11.83 17.83 4.33
C SER A 191 -11.20 19.04 3.63
N GLU A 192 -11.94 20.14 3.53
CA GLU A 192 -11.32 21.42 3.21
C GLU A 192 -10.30 21.80 4.32
N PRO A 193 -9.15 22.39 3.96
CA PRO A 193 -8.19 22.91 4.93
C PRO A 193 -8.79 24.05 5.78
N ILE A 194 -8.41 24.11 7.06
CA ILE A 194 -8.80 25.17 8.02
C ILE A 194 -7.67 26.12 8.38
#